data_AF-A0A4Z0L1B3-F1
#
_entry.id   AF-A0A4Z0L1B3-F1
#
_cell.length_a   1.000
_cell.length_b   1.000
_cell.length_c   1.000
_cell.angle_alpha   90.00
_cell.angle_beta   90.00
_cell.angle_gamma   90.00
#
_symmetry.space_group_name_H-M   'P 1'
#
loop_
_entity.id
_entity.type
_entity.pdbx_description
1 polymer ?
#
loop_
_entity_poly.entity_id
_entity_poly.type
_entity_poly.pdbx_seq_one_letter_code
_entity_poly.pdbx_strand_id
1 'polypeptide(L)'
;MSWRFIDTHCHFDFPPFTGDERASIQRACEAGVGKIIVPATEAAHFPRVLALAARFPSLYAARGLHPIVIARHAEDDPARRAPALALRPAGVA
;
A
#
# COMPACT_ATOMS: atom_id res chain seq x y z
N MET A 1 13.17 23.67 10.38
CA MET A 1 12.21 23.24 9.34
C MET A 1 11.98 21.75 9.52
N SER A 2 10.73 21.29 9.60
CA SER A 2 10.42 19.85 9.56
C SER A 2 10.14 19.46 8.12
N TRP A 3 10.91 18.52 7.58
CA TRP A 3 10.67 17.98 6.25
C TRP A 3 9.53 16.95 6.30
N ARG A 4 8.66 16.95 5.27
CA ARG A 4 7.65 15.91 5.09
C ARG A 4 8.00 15.09 3.85
N PHE A 5 8.04 13.78 4.01
CA PHE A 5 8.37 12.82 2.97
C PHE A 5 7.16 11.96 2.62
N ILE A 6 7.18 11.45 1.40
CA ILE A 6 6.30 10.40 0.90
C ILE A 6 7.21 9.25 0.52
N ASP A 7 7.00 8.10 1.14
CA ASP A 7 7.58 6.85 0.68
C ASP A 7 6.74 6.36 -0.52
N THR A 8 7.32 6.45 -1.70
CA THR A 8 6.60 6.12 -2.95
C THR A 8 6.55 4.63 -3.22
N HIS A 9 7.25 3.78 -2.46
CA HIS A 9 7.26 2.33 -2.66
C HIS A 9 7.70 1.59 -1.39
N CYS A 10 6.74 1.02 -0.67
CA CYS A 10 7.03 0.14 0.46
C CYS A 10 6.08 -1.05 0.50
N HIS A 11 6.63 -2.26 0.56
CA HIS A 11 5.88 -3.50 0.74
C HIS A 11 5.40 -3.67 2.18
N PHE A 12 4.55 -2.74 2.63
CA PHE A 12 3.99 -2.68 3.98
C PHE A 12 3.04 -3.84 4.30
N ASP A 13 2.67 -4.63 3.29
CA ASP A 13 1.86 -5.84 3.35
C ASP A 13 2.66 -7.12 3.66
N PHE A 14 3.97 -6.98 3.94
CA PHE A 14 4.89 -8.06 4.31
C PHE A 14 5.51 -7.84 5.70
N PRO A 15 6.08 -8.89 6.33
CA PRO A 15 6.94 -8.74 7.49
C PRO A 15 8.12 -7.79 7.20
N PRO A 16 8.55 -6.97 8.17
CA PRO A 16 8.16 -7.00 9.59
C PRO A 16 6.90 -6.17 9.92
N PHE A 17 6.23 -5.58 8.94
CA PHE A 17 5.13 -4.63 9.18
C PHE A 17 3.80 -5.31 9.50
N THR A 18 3.56 -6.50 8.95
CA THR A 18 2.34 -7.28 9.21
C THR A 18 2.22 -7.62 10.69
N GLY A 19 1.16 -7.16 11.35
CA GLY A 19 0.95 -7.30 12.80
C GLY A 19 1.53 -6.16 13.65
N ASP A 20 2.38 -5.29 13.07
CA ASP A 20 2.95 -4.10 13.73
C ASP A 20 2.66 -2.81 12.93
N GLU A 21 1.56 -2.78 12.18
CA GLU A 21 1.28 -1.69 11.23
C GLU A 21 1.22 -0.34 11.92
N ARG A 22 0.53 -0.28 13.07
CA ARG A 22 0.31 0.98 13.82
C ARG A 22 1.63 1.56 14.33
N ALA A 23 2.47 0.75 14.98
CA ALA A 23 3.73 1.24 15.53
C ALA A 23 4.72 1.57 14.39
N SER A 24 4.70 0.80 13.31
CA SER A 24 5.50 1.09 12.11
C SER A 24 5.10 2.43 11.46
N ILE A 25 3.80 2.71 11.31
CA ILE A 25 3.31 4.02 10.83
C ILE A 25 3.72 5.14 11.78
N GLN A 26 3.62 4.93 13.10
CA GLN A 26 4.04 5.94 14.07
C GLN A 26 5.53 6.28 13.93
N ARG A 27 6.40 5.26 13.85
CA ARG A 27 7.84 5.47 13.63
C ARG A 27 8.12 6.20 12.30
N ALA A 28 7.38 5.87 11.25
CA ALA A 28 7.50 6.57 9.96
C ALA A 28 7.12 8.05 10.08
N CYS A 29 6.00 8.37 10.77
CA CYS A 29 5.56 9.73 11.03
C CYS A 29 6.57 10.53 11.86
N GLU A 30 7.15 9.93 12.90
CA GLU A 30 8.19 10.54 13.74
C GLU A 30 9.46 10.87 12.94
N ALA A 31 9.78 10.08 11.92
CA ALA A 31 10.86 10.33 10.97
C ALA A 31 10.49 11.30 9.83
N GLY A 32 9.26 11.81 9.80
CA GLY A 32 8.77 12.76 8.79
C GLY A 32 8.12 12.12 7.55
N VAL A 33 7.98 10.80 7.50
CA VAL A 33 7.28 10.08 6.41
C VAL A 33 5.79 10.03 6.71
N GLY A 34 5.02 10.93 6.09
CA GLY A 34 3.59 11.07 6.37
C GLY A 34 2.67 10.20 5.50
N LYS A 35 3.18 9.72 4.35
CA LYS A 35 2.43 8.91 3.38
C LYS A 35 3.32 7.81 2.82
N ILE A 36 2.72 6.65 2.57
CA ILE A 36 3.40 5.46 2.06
C ILE A 36 2.53 4.84 0.97
N ILE A 37 3.10 4.56 -0.21
CA ILE A 37 2.44 3.79 -1.27
C ILE A 37 2.83 2.32 -1.14
N VAL A 38 1.82 1.45 -1.08
CA VAL A 38 1.95 -0.01 -0.91
C VAL A 38 1.62 -0.70 -2.23
N PRO A 39 2.62 -1.15 -3.00
CA PRO A 39 2.41 -1.87 -4.24
C PRO A 39 2.19 -3.37 -3.99
N ALA A 40 1.08 -3.90 -4.50
CA ALA A 40 0.87 -5.34 -4.55
C ALA A 40 1.84 -6.02 -5.52
N THR A 41 2.18 -7.28 -5.24
CA THR A 41 3.06 -8.11 -6.09
C THR A 41 2.30 -9.07 -7.00
N GLU A 42 1.14 -9.55 -6.58
CA GLU A 42 0.29 -10.51 -7.30
C GLU A 42 -1.18 -10.22 -6.99
N ALA A 43 -2.09 -10.70 -7.83
CA ALA A 43 -3.52 -10.42 -7.67
C ALA A 43 -4.09 -10.94 -6.35
N ALA A 44 -3.56 -12.05 -5.83
CA ALA A 44 -3.92 -12.59 -4.52
C ALA A 44 -3.68 -11.60 -3.37
N HIS A 45 -2.78 -10.62 -3.54
CA HIS A 45 -2.48 -9.60 -2.53
C HIS A 45 -3.36 -8.34 -2.64
N PHE A 46 -4.13 -8.17 -3.72
CA PHE A 46 -4.98 -6.98 -3.88
C PHE A 46 -5.92 -6.74 -2.68
N PRO A 47 -6.65 -7.74 -2.15
CA PRO A 47 -7.52 -7.52 -0.99
C PRO A 47 -6.76 -7.02 0.23
N ARG A 48 -5.54 -7.54 0.47
CA ARG A 48 -4.71 -7.16 1.62
C ARG A 48 -4.24 -5.71 1.52
N VAL A 49 -3.69 -5.31 0.38
CA VAL A 49 -3.17 -3.95 0.16
C VAL A 49 -4.31 -2.92 0.23
N LEU A 50 -5.48 -3.24 -0.31
CA LEU A 50 -6.67 -2.38 -0.21
C LEU A 50 -7.19 -2.27 1.21
N ALA A 51 -7.21 -3.38 1.98
CA ALA A 51 -7.60 -3.36 3.38
C ALA A 51 -6.65 -2.50 4.23
N LEU A 52 -5.34 -2.53 3.95
CA LEU A 52 -4.37 -1.65 4.61
C LEU A 52 -4.65 -0.16 4.33
N ALA A 53 -4.86 0.21 3.07
CA ALA A 53 -5.17 1.60 2.70
C ALA A 53 -6.52 2.09 3.24
N ALA A 54 -7.50 1.19 3.39
CA ALA A 54 -8.77 1.50 4.01
C ALA A 54 -8.64 1.70 5.54
N ARG A 55 -7.82 0.87 6.20
CA ARG A 55 -7.61 0.89 7.66
C ARG A 55 -6.72 2.05 8.12
N PHE A 56 -5.71 2.42 7.33
CA PHE A 56 -4.69 3.39 7.72
C PHE A 56 -4.62 4.57 6.74
N PRO A 57 -4.98 5.81 7.18
CA PRO A 57 -4.98 6.98 6.30
C PRO A 57 -3.65 7.35 5.66
N SER A 58 -2.52 6.96 6.27
CA SER A 58 -1.18 7.20 5.73
C SER A 58 -0.79 6.25 4.60
N LEU A 59 -1.55 5.16 4.38
CA LEU A 59 -1.23 4.15 3.38
C LEU A 59 -2.10 4.31 2.12
N TYR A 60 -1.47 4.21 0.96
CA TYR A 60 -2.11 4.27 -0.36
C TYR A 60 -1.84 2.96 -1.10
N ALA A 61 -2.85 2.37 -1.71
CA ALA A 61 -2.72 1.11 -2.44
C ALA A 61 -2.33 1.35 -3.91
N ALA A 62 -1.35 0.59 -4.41
CA ALA A 62 -1.10 0.43 -5.83
C ALA A 62 -1.31 -1.04 -6.23
N ARG A 63 -2.10 -1.28 -7.28
CA ARG A 63 -2.36 -2.62 -7.80
C ARG A 63 -1.51 -2.86 -9.03
N GLY A 64 -0.74 -3.94 -9.02
CA GLY A 64 0.10 -4.36 -10.12
C GLY A 64 0.52 -5.82 -9.97
N LEU A 65 1.08 -6.36 -11.04
CA LEU A 65 1.62 -7.71 -11.10
C LEU A 65 3.12 -7.62 -11.27
N HIS A 66 3.87 -8.02 -10.24
CA HIS A 66 5.32 -7.93 -10.24
C HIS A 66 5.93 -9.10 -11.04
N PRO A 67 6.92 -8.87 -11.92
CA PRO A 67 7.47 -9.92 -12.78
C PRO A 67 8.16 -11.06 -12.03
N ILE A 68 8.61 -10.84 -10.79
CA ILE A 68 9.27 -11.89 -9.97
C ILE A 68 8.35 -13.10 -9.68
N VAL A 69 7.04 -12.89 -9.68
CA VAL A 69 6.03 -13.93 -9.44
C VAL A 69 5.23 -14.25 -10.71
N ILE A 70 5.83 -14.07 -11.89
CA ILE A 70 5.17 -14.27 -13.20
C ILE A 70 4.46 -15.63 -13.33
N ALA A 71 5.03 -16.69 -12.76
CA ALA A 71 4.47 -18.04 -12.81
C ALA A 71 3.14 -18.19 -12.05
N ARG A 72 2.76 -17.19 -11.23
CA ARG A 72 1.51 -17.15 -10.47
C ARG A 72 0.46 -16.26 -11.11
N HIS A 73 0.82 -15.51 -12.15
CA HIS A 73 -0.09 -14.60 -12.83
C HIS A 73 -0.95 -15.37 -13.84
N ALA A 74 -2.22 -14.99 -13.90
CA ALA A 74 -3.15 -15.40 -14.93
C ALA A 74 -3.52 -14.22 -15.84
N GLU A 75 -3.95 -14.51 -17.06
CA GLU A 75 -4.37 -13.49 -18.05
C GLU A 75 -5.48 -12.57 -17.52
N ASP A 76 -6.36 -13.07 -16.64
CA ASP A 76 -7.48 -12.34 -16.06
C ASP A 76 -7.13 -11.53 -14.79
N ASP A 77 -5.92 -11.69 -14.24
CA ASP A 77 -5.51 -11.02 -13.00
C ASP A 77 -5.54 -9.48 -13.07
N PRO A 78 -5.12 -8.81 -14.16
CA PRO A 78 -5.26 -7.35 -14.28
C PRO A 78 -6.73 -6.90 -14.20
N ALA A 79 -7.65 -7.70 -14.73
CA ALA A 79 -9.07 -7.41 -14.82
C ALA A 79 -9.85 -7.79 -13.55
N ARG A 80 -9.25 -8.56 -12.63
CA ARG A 80 -9.91 -8.95 -11.37
C ARG A 80 -10.45 -7.71 -10.67
N ARG A 81 -11.78 -7.68 -10.53
CA ARG A 81 -12.47 -6.59 -9.83
C ARG A 81 -12.04 -6.60 -8.38
N ALA A 82 -11.45 -5.49 -7.96
CA ALA A 82 -11.44 -5.12 -6.57
C ALA A 82 -12.56 -4.09 -6.35
N PRO A 83 -13.10 -3.94 -5.12
CA PRO A 83 -13.97 -2.82 -4.82
C PRO A 83 -13.31 -1.53 -5.30
N ALA A 84 -14.11 -0.64 -5.91
CA ALA A 84 -13.60 0.62 -6.44
C ALA A 84 -12.79 1.31 -5.35
N LEU A 85 -11.52 1.61 -5.64
CA LEU A 85 -10.72 2.44 -4.76
C LEU A 85 -11.43 3.80 -4.77
N ALA A 86 -12.16 4.11 -3.70
CA ALA A 86 -12.71 5.44 -3.55
C ALA A 86 -11.51 6.38 -3.65
N LEU A 87 -11.47 7.19 -4.73
CA LEU A 87 -10.51 8.28 -4.83
C LEU A 87 -10.75 9.13 -3.60
N ARG A 88 -9.86 9.00 -2.60
CA ARG A 88 -9.90 9.90 -1.46
C ARG A 88 -9.57 11.26 -2.06
N PRO A 89 -10.47 12.27 -1.96
CA PRO A 89 -10.13 13.59 -2.43
C PRO A 89 -8.80 13.95 -1.79
N ALA A 90 -7.90 14.55 -2.57
CA ALA A 90 -6.60 15.00 -2.09
C ALA A 90 -6.83 16.10 -1.04
N GLY A 91 -7.13 15.70 0.19
CA GLY A 91 -7.08 16.56 1.37
C GLY A 91 -5.62 16.82 1.66
N VAL A 92 -5.05 17.79 0.94
CA VAL A 92 -3.84 18.47 1.38
C VAL A 92 -4.30 19.39 2.50
N ALA A 93 -4.15 18.93 3.74
CA ALA A 93 -4.07 19.78 4.91
C ALA A 93 -2.60 19.85 5.34
#